data_AF-A0A0P4W0G0-F1
#
_entry.id   AF-A0A0P4W0G0-F1
#
_cell.length_a   1.000
_cell.length_b   1.000
_cell.length_c   1.000
_cell.angle_alpha   90.00
_cell.angle_beta   90.00
_cell.angle_gamma   90.00
#
_symmetry.space_group_name_H-M   'P 1'
#
loop_
_entity.id
_entity.type
_entity.pdbx_description
1 polymer ?
#
loop_
_entity_poly.entity_id
_entity_poly.type
_entity_poly.pdbx_seq_one_letter_code
_entity_poly.pdbx_strand_id
1 'polypeptide(L)'
;MVPFKNSGNLSQAQILFNTKLSKARVIIENAFGFLKGRFRRLKHVHADIVQIPKIIKACCVLHTISVTQPDEIKILEREGLVDDTVEHFSSSLSSALPRDQAGVLKRQAIVAMLQ
;
A
#
# COMPACT_ATOMS: atom_id res chain seq x y z
N MET A 1 7.07 -5.17 -1.44
CA MET A 1 8.18 -5.24 -2.44
C MET A 1 9.44 -4.61 -1.86
N VAL A 2 10.62 -5.06 -2.30
CA VAL A 2 11.92 -4.62 -1.78
C VAL A 2 12.59 -3.67 -2.80
N PRO A 3 12.99 -2.44 -2.44
CA PRO A 3 13.66 -1.52 -3.36
C PRO A 3 15.10 -1.99 -3.65
N PHE A 4 15.67 -1.55 -4.77
CA PHE A 4 17.12 -1.68 -4.99
C PHE A 4 17.87 -0.71 -4.07
N LYS A 5 18.94 -1.18 -3.43
CA LYS A 5 19.81 -0.35 -2.60
C LYS A 5 20.54 0.65 -3.49
N ASN A 6 20.54 1.93 -3.11
CA ASN A 6 21.23 2.96 -3.88
C ASN A 6 22.74 2.91 -3.61
N SER A 7 23.45 2.10 -4.40
CA SER A 7 24.92 1.98 -4.35
C SER A 7 25.63 2.84 -5.41
N GLY A 8 24.92 3.79 -6.05
CA GLY A 8 25.45 4.66 -7.10
C GLY A 8 25.39 4.11 -8.53
N ASN A 9 25.26 2.78 -8.70
CA ASN A 9 25.27 2.12 -10.02
C ASN A 9 23.92 1.44 -10.35
N LEU A 10 22.80 2.16 -10.20
CA LEU A 10 21.49 1.63 -10.60
C LEU A 10 21.25 1.84 -12.09
N SER A 11 20.79 0.80 -12.77
CA SER A 11 20.29 0.92 -14.15
C SER A 11 19.02 1.77 -14.22
N GLN A 12 18.72 2.32 -15.41
CA GLN A 12 17.53 3.15 -15.62
C GLN A 12 16.22 2.42 -15.25
N ALA A 13 16.11 1.13 -15.58
CA ALA A 13 14.96 0.30 -15.21
C ALA A 13 14.82 0.11 -13.69
N GLN A 14 15.95 -0.04 -12.97
CA GLN A 14 15.94 -0.12 -11.50
C GLN A 14 15.57 1.21 -10.85
N ILE A 15 16.03 2.33 -11.41
CA ILE A 15 15.65 3.69 -10.97
C ILE A 15 14.14 3.86 -11.16
N LEU A 16 13.62 3.57 -12.35
CA LEU A 16 12.19 3.65 -12.66
C LEU A 16 11.34 2.79 -11.70
N PHE A 17 11.77 1.56 -11.46
CA PHE A 17 11.13 0.67 -10.49
C PHE A 17 11.09 1.29 -9.08
N ASN A 18 12.23 1.77 -8.57
CA ASN A 18 12.32 2.40 -7.26
C ASN A 18 11.44 3.65 -7.17
N THR A 19 11.42 4.50 -8.20
CA THR A 19 10.56 5.70 -8.26
C THR A 19 9.07 5.32 -8.20
N LYS A 20 8.64 4.34 -9.01
CA LYS A 20 7.23 3.88 -9.01
C LYS A 20 6.86 3.24 -7.66
N LEU A 21 7.74 2.43 -7.08
CA LEU A 21 7.53 1.84 -5.77
C LEU A 21 7.41 2.91 -4.68
N SER A 22 8.26 3.94 -4.70
CA SER A 22 8.18 5.05 -3.75
C SER A 22 6.88 5.83 -3.90
N LYS A 23 6.44 6.14 -5.12
CA LYS A 23 5.15 6.79 -5.37
C LYS A 23 3.98 5.96 -4.82
N ALA A 24 3.97 4.65 -5.07
CA ALA A 24 2.95 3.77 -4.53
C ALA A 24 2.95 3.71 -2.99
N ARG A 25 4.14 3.74 -2.34
CA ARG A 25 4.25 3.80 -0.88
C ARG A 25 3.66 5.05 -0.29
N VAL A 26 3.88 6.22 -0.90
CA VAL A 26 3.28 7.49 -0.45
C VAL A 26 1.76 7.38 -0.42
N ILE A 27 1.14 6.82 -1.47
CA ILE A 27 -0.33 6.61 -1.51
C ILE A 27 -0.79 5.70 -0.36
N ILE A 28 -0.09 4.59 -0.14
CA ILE A 28 -0.41 3.63 0.93
C ILE A 28 -0.24 4.26 2.32
N GLU A 29 0.85 4.98 2.55
CA GLU A 29 1.14 5.66 3.82
C GLU A 29 0.08 6.73 4.12
N ASN A 30 -0.29 7.53 3.12
CA ASN A 30 -1.36 8.52 3.23
C ASN A 30 -2.70 7.84 3.54
N ALA A 31 -3.08 6.77 2.83
CA ALA A 31 -4.32 6.03 3.11
C ALA A 31 -4.37 5.49 4.55
N PHE A 32 -3.27 4.95 5.07
CA PHE A 32 -3.19 4.54 6.48
C PHE A 32 -3.20 5.73 7.44
N GLY A 33 -2.66 6.90 7.04
CA GLY A 33 -2.77 8.16 7.76
C GLY A 33 -4.22 8.58 7.95
N PHE A 34 -5.01 8.60 6.87
CA PHE A 34 -6.45 8.89 6.90
C PHE A 34 -7.21 7.89 7.77
N LEU A 35 -6.96 6.59 7.58
CA LEU A 35 -7.61 5.54 8.37
C LEU A 35 -7.35 5.72 9.88
N LYS A 36 -6.11 6.02 10.29
CA LYS A 36 -5.75 6.29 11.70
C LYS A 36 -6.24 7.65 12.19
N GLY A 37 -6.41 8.62 11.30
CA GLY A 37 -7.01 9.92 11.59
C GLY A 37 -8.49 9.78 11.96
N ARG A 38 -9.25 9.07 11.12
CA ARG A 38 -10.67 8.77 11.32
C ARG A 38 -10.91 7.85 12.50
N PHE A 39 -10.21 6.71 12.53
CA PHE A 39 -10.33 5.73 13.61
C PHE A 39 -9.18 5.87 14.60
N ARG A 40 -9.23 6.90 15.46
CA ARG A 40 -8.17 7.20 16.46
C ARG A 40 -7.80 6.00 17.34
N ARG A 41 -8.71 5.04 17.54
CA ARG A 41 -8.45 3.78 18.26
C ARG A 41 -7.32 2.96 17.62
N LEU A 42 -7.09 3.07 16.31
CA LEU A 42 -5.97 2.42 15.61
C LEU A 42 -4.60 2.98 15.97
N LYS A 43 -4.53 4.17 16.60
CA LYS A 43 -3.25 4.71 17.11
C LYS A 43 -2.77 3.94 18.35
N HIS A 44 -3.69 3.44 19.17
CA HIS A 44 -3.41 2.71 20.40
C HIS A 44 -4.44 1.58 20.58
N VAL A 45 -4.15 0.43 19.96
CA VAL A 45 -5.03 -0.74 20.03
C VAL A 45 -4.67 -1.58 21.26
N HIS A 46 -5.46 -1.45 22.32
CA HIS A 46 -5.43 -2.40 23.45
C HIS A 46 -6.29 -3.62 23.10
N ALA A 47 -5.70 -4.61 22.43
CA ALA A 47 -6.30 -5.90 22.13
C ALA A 47 -5.20 -6.95 21.96
N ASP A 48 -5.54 -8.23 22.08
CA ASP A 48 -4.60 -9.31 21.78
C ASP A 48 -4.09 -9.22 20.34
N ILE A 49 -2.83 -9.61 20.13
CA ILE A 49 -2.18 -9.59 18.81
C ILE A 49 -3.02 -10.32 17.74
N VAL A 50 -3.74 -11.37 18.14
CA VAL A 50 -4.62 -12.16 17.28
C VAL A 50 -5.86 -11.37 16.82
N GLN A 51 -6.32 -10.39 17.59
CA GLN A 51 -7.51 -9.58 17.28
C GLN A 51 -7.17 -8.32 16.48
N ILE A 52 -5.94 -7.80 16.57
CA ILE A 52 -5.51 -6.60 15.85
C ILE A 52 -5.82 -6.67 14.34
N PRO A 53 -5.54 -7.78 13.61
CA PRO A 53 -5.89 -7.88 12.20
C PRO A 53 -7.40 -7.77 11.93
N LYS A 54 -8.25 -8.29 12.82
CA LYS A 54 -9.71 -8.20 12.68
C LYS A 54 -10.18 -6.76 12.86
N ILE A 55 -9.64 -6.05 13.85
CA ILE A 55 -9.93 -4.63 14.10
C ILE A 55 -9.54 -3.79 12.89
N ILE A 56 -8.32 -3.99 12.35
CA ILE A 56 -7.85 -3.27 11.16
C ILE A 56 -8.78 -3.53 9.96
N LYS A 57 -9.13 -4.80 9.70
CA LYS A 57 -10.04 -5.16 8.60
C LYS A 57 -11.40 -4.49 8.74
N ALA A 58 -12.00 -4.51 9.94
CA ALA A 58 -13.27 -3.86 10.20
C ALA A 58 -13.20 -2.35 9.94
N CYS A 59 -12.13 -1.68 10.38
CA CYS A 59 -11.90 -0.27 10.09
C CYS A 59 -11.76 0.00 8.58
N CYS A 60 -11.09 -0.86 7.81
CA CYS A 60 -11.02 -0.71 6.35
C CYS A 60 -12.41 -0.79 5.70
N VAL A 61 -13.25 -1.76 6.10
CA VAL A 61 -14.62 -1.87 5.56
C VAL A 61 -15.44 -0.63 5.93
N LEU A 62 -15.38 -0.19 7.20
CA LEU A 62 -16.09 1.01 7.66
C LEU A 62 -15.58 2.28 6.98
N HIS A 63 -14.28 2.36 6.67
CA HIS A 63 -13.70 3.45 5.90
C HIS A 63 -14.28 3.51 4.49
N THR A 64 -14.32 2.38 3.78
CA THR A 64 -14.92 2.30 2.44
C THR A 64 -16.37 2.75 2.44
N ILE A 65 -17.16 2.36 3.44
CA ILE A 65 -18.56 2.81 3.59
C ILE A 65 -18.64 4.31 3.91
N SER A 66 -17.66 4.86 4.62
CA SER A 66 -17.65 6.28 4.99
C SER A 66 -17.30 7.18 3.81
N VAL A 67 -16.32 6.76 3.01
CA VAL A 67 -15.80 7.50 1.85
C VAL A 67 -16.84 7.70 0.74
N THR A 68 -18.00 7.03 0.80
CA THR A 68 -19.12 7.35 -0.12
C THR A 68 -19.79 8.69 0.19
N GLN A 69 -19.36 9.41 1.25
CA GLN A 69 -19.83 10.77 1.53
C GLN A 69 -19.15 11.79 0.60
N PRO A 70 -19.91 12.65 -0.11
CA PRO A 70 -19.35 13.60 -1.08
C PRO A 70 -18.27 14.53 -0.53
N ASP A 71 -18.34 14.89 0.75
CA ASP A 71 -17.35 15.77 1.37
C ASP A 71 -16.03 15.06 1.68
N GLU A 72 -16.07 13.74 1.94
CA GLU A 72 -14.87 12.94 2.16
C GLU A 72 -14.14 12.66 0.83
N ILE A 73 -14.89 12.47 -0.27
CA ILE A 73 -14.34 12.35 -1.63
C ILE A 73 -13.55 13.61 -2.02
N LYS A 74 -14.13 14.81 -1.81
CA LYS A 74 -13.45 16.08 -2.09
C LYS A 74 -12.14 16.25 -1.32
N ILE A 75 -12.07 15.74 -0.08
CA ILE A 75 -10.84 15.76 0.72
C ILE A 75 -9.80 14.83 0.09
N LEU A 76 -10.19 13.61 -0.28
CA LEU A 76 -9.29 12.64 -0.91
C LEU A 76 -8.78 13.10 -2.29
N GLU A 77 -9.63 13.77 -3.07
CA GLU A 77 -9.26 14.39 -4.36
C GLU A 77 -8.23 15.50 -4.17
N ARG A 78 -8.44 16.41 -3.19
CA ARG A 78 -7.50 17.49 -2.87
C ARG A 78 -6.13 16.97 -2.44
N GLU A 79 -6.11 15.83 -1.76
CA GLU A 79 -4.91 15.17 -1.25
C GLU A 79 -4.25 14.26 -2.30
N GLY A 80 -4.81 14.16 -3.51
CA GLY A 80 -4.25 13.40 -4.63
C GLY A 80 -4.28 11.88 -4.43
N LEU A 81 -5.28 11.36 -3.71
CA LEU A 81 -5.37 9.94 -3.35
C LEU A 81 -6.41 9.14 -4.16
N VAL A 82 -7.09 9.79 -5.09
CA VAL A 82 -8.01 9.14 -6.02
C VAL A 82 -7.27 8.95 -7.33
N ASP A 83 -7.01 7.69 -7.70
CA ASP A 83 -6.50 7.30 -9.02
C ASP A 83 -7.64 6.59 -9.76
N ASP A 84 -7.88 6.96 -11.03
CA ASP A 84 -9.00 6.50 -11.86
C ASP A 84 -8.93 4.99 -12.22
N THR A 85 -8.01 4.23 -11.63
CA THR A 85 -7.65 2.87 -12.05
C THR A 85 -8.07 1.77 -11.08
N VAL A 86 -8.98 2.03 -10.13
CA VAL A 86 -9.46 1.00 -9.17
C VAL A 86 -10.43 0.01 -9.83
N GLU A 87 -9.95 -0.75 -10.80
CA GLU A 87 -10.50 -2.05 -11.13
C GLU A 87 -9.54 -3.15 -10.67
N HIS A 88 -10.10 -4.06 -9.87
CA HIS A 88 -9.58 -5.39 -9.58
C HIS A 88 -8.46 -5.55 -8.52
N PHE A 89 -8.80 -5.36 -7.24
CA PHE A 89 -8.12 -6.11 -6.18
C PHE A 89 -8.76 -7.48 -6.00
N SER A 90 -8.55 -8.40 -6.96
CA SER A 90 -8.84 -9.82 -6.71
C SER A 90 -7.61 -10.55 -6.20
N SER A 91 -7.82 -11.16 -5.03
CA SER A 91 -7.40 -12.52 -4.69
C SER A 91 -6.08 -13.02 -5.31
N SER A 92 -5.05 -13.11 -4.47
CA SER A 92 -4.43 -14.42 -4.14
C SER A 92 -3.38 -14.24 -3.06
N LEU A 93 -3.74 -14.63 -1.84
CA LEU A 93 -2.82 -14.77 -0.71
C LEU A 93 -2.43 -16.26 -0.61
N SER A 94 -1.47 -16.72 -1.41
CA SER A 94 -0.75 -17.97 -1.13
C SER A 94 0.47 -18.13 -2.04
N SER A 95 1.65 -18.12 -1.44
CA SER A 95 2.69 -19.15 -1.64
C SER A 95 3.87 -18.78 -0.74
N ALA A 96 4.14 -19.62 0.26
CA ALA A 96 5.18 -19.43 1.25
C ALA A 96 6.57 -19.63 0.61
N LEU A 97 7.16 -18.54 0.13
CA LEU A 97 8.60 -18.39 0.00
C LEU A 97 9.09 -17.51 1.16
N PRO A 98 10.32 -17.70 1.66
CA PRO A 98 10.91 -16.80 2.65
C PRO A 98 10.73 -15.35 2.19
N ARG A 99 10.14 -14.51 3.04
CA ARG A 99 9.63 -13.16 2.68
C ARG A 99 10.68 -12.28 2.00
N ASP A 100 11.95 -12.54 2.26
CA ASP A 100 13.08 -11.83 1.67
C ASP A 100 13.27 -12.16 0.19
N GLN A 101 13.26 -13.45 -0.18
CA GLN A 101 13.56 -13.87 -1.55
C GLN A 101 12.40 -13.66 -2.52
N ALA A 102 11.16 -13.83 -2.06
CA ALA A 102 9.97 -13.60 -2.89
C ALA A 102 9.87 -12.14 -3.38
N GLY A 103 10.22 -11.19 -2.50
CA GLY A 103 10.22 -9.77 -2.83
C GLY A 103 11.29 -9.39 -3.85
N VAL A 104 12.45 -10.04 -3.77
CA VAL A 104 13.57 -9.87 -4.70
C VAL A 104 13.24 -10.45 -6.08
N LEU A 105 12.72 -11.68 -6.15
CA LEU A 105 12.33 -12.30 -7.42
C LEU A 105 11.26 -11.48 -8.15
N LYS A 106 10.24 -11.02 -7.43
CA LYS A 106 9.18 -10.16 -8.00
C LYS A 106 9.73 -8.87 -8.59
N ARG A 107 10.65 -8.18 -7.89
CA ARG A 107 11.24 -6.94 -8.44
C ARG A 107 12.13 -7.22 -9.64
N GLN A 108 12.87 -8.33 -9.64
CA GLN A 108 13.74 -8.71 -10.75
C GLN A 108 12.90 -8.99 -12.00
N ALA A 109 11.80 -9.73 -11.86
CA ALA A 109 10.86 -9.95 -12.94
C ALA A 109 10.26 -8.64 -13.49
N ILE A 110 9.84 -7.72 -12.61
CA ILE A 110 9.32 -6.42 -13.03
C ILE A 110 10.38 -5.59 -13.76
N VAL A 111 11.61 -5.54 -13.25
CA VAL A 111 12.70 -4.81 -13.92
C VAL A 111 13.02 -5.42 -15.29
N ALA A 112 13.00 -6.74 -15.43
CA ALA A 112 13.21 -7.42 -16.71
C ALA A 112 12.13 -7.06 -17.75
N MET A 113 10.90 -6.74 -17.32
CA MET A 113 9.82 -6.25 -18.19
C MET A 113 9.93 -4.76 -18.55
N LEU A 114 10.84 -4.02 -17.90
CA LEU A 114 11.06 -2.59 -18.11
C LEU A 114 12.31 -2.29 -18.95
N GLN A 115 12.98 -3.33 -19.47
CA GLN A 115 14.14 -3.25 -20.37
C GLN A 115 13.67 -3.29 -21.82
#